data_AF-A0A8R1IV51-F1
#
_entry.id   AF-A0A8R1IV51-F1
#
_cell.length_a   1.000
_cell.length_b   1.000
_cell.length_c   1.000
_cell.angle_alpha   90.00
_cell.angle_beta   90.00
_cell.angle_gamma   90.00
#
_symmetry.space_group_name_H-M   'P 1'
#
loop_
_entity.id
_entity.type
_entity.pdbx_description
1 polymer ?
#
loop_
_entity_poly.entity_id
_entity_poly.type
_entity_poly.pdbx_seq_one_letter_code
_entity_poly.pdbx_strand_id
1 'polypeptide(L)'
;MARERGFLVVIDMRGKQTCTNVRQILKALSTIESPSPVQVFIIKPDKFWEKQKASMSLGTWGFEVEMISFESLTKLVDPTQLPKSVGGTYPYDHDEWIETRLELEKWIWNITEIMEKLDSVRREICEGEQPVDVKTADLALKKSQVSKKSIFNIPVEGIGGEADRIIARISQPTRGVINPDLQATVPYISNLIDSLRLLKGDVYKLWDNRQVDLVKVYQQKLFEHDAEQMIETLRPYKKLFERTMGDVGGCASDVDRLAGEFEQYQITVQSLEVSVTQVFQQGNHLRSIGARTQI
;
A
#
# COMPACT_ATOMS: atom_id res chain seq x y z
N MET A 1 38.45 -2.95 5.39
CA MET A 1 37.93 -2.10 6.51
C MET A 1 37.44 -2.99 7.66
N ALA A 2 37.16 -2.48 8.87
CA ALA A 2 36.93 -3.28 10.10
C ALA A 2 36.09 -4.58 9.96
N ARG A 3 35.10 -4.62 9.05
CA ARG A 3 34.31 -5.81 8.71
C ARG A 3 35.10 -7.02 8.17
N GLU A 4 36.24 -6.81 7.52
CA GLU A 4 37.13 -7.88 7.01
C GLU A 4 37.92 -8.58 8.12
N ARG A 5 37.97 -8.01 9.32
CA ARG A 5 38.73 -8.55 10.47
C ARG A 5 37.94 -9.60 11.26
N GLY A 6 36.70 -9.89 10.87
CA GLY A 6 35.83 -10.82 11.57
C GLY A 6 34.95 -10.16 12.64
N PHE A 7 34.17 -10.98 13.33
CA PHE A 7 33.25 -10.57 14.38
C PHE A 7 33.60 -11.27 15.69
N LEU A 8 33.63 -10.50 16.77
CA LEU A 8 33.71 -11.04 18.12
C LEU A 8 32.34 -10.95 18.79
N VAL A 9 31.85 -12.08 19.30
CA VAL A 9 30.62 -12.14 20.09
C VAL A 9 30.96 -12.53 21.53
N VAL A 10 30.54 -11.70 22.48
CA VAL A 10 30.68 -12.00 23.91
C VAL A 10 29.31 -12.37 24.47
N ILE A 11 29.18 -13.59 24.99
CA ILE A 11 27.97 -14.09 25.62
C ILE A 11 28.21 -14.14 27.13
N ASP A 12 27.50 -13.30 27.88
CA ASP A 12 27.55 -13.34 29.34
C ASP A 12 26.64 -14.45 29.88
N MET A 13 27.23 -15.57 30.32
CA MET A 13 26.50 -16.69 30.94
C MET A 13 26.45 -16.59 32.47
N ARG A 14 26.90 -15.48 33.07
CA ARG A 14 26.82 -15.29 34.53
C ARG A 14 25.36 -15.12 34.98
N GLY A 15 25.13 -15.17 36.29
CA GLY A 15 23.80 -14.98 36.88
C GLY A 15 22.87 -16.18 36.67
N LYS A 16 21.63 -15.92 36.25
CA LYS A 16 20.56 -16.94 36.08
C LYS A 16 20.53 -17.59 34.68
N GLN A 17 21.52 -17.32 33.84
CA GLN A 17 21.57 -17.84 32.47
C GLN A 17 21.88 -19.34 32.44
N THR A 18 21.33 -20.06 31.46
CA THR A 18 21.51 -21.51 31.30
C THR A 18 22.24 -21.85 29.99
N CYS A 19 22.78 -23.07 29.89
CA CYS A 19 23.36 -23.57 28.64
C CYS A 19 22.35 -23.61 27.49
N THR A 20 21.05 -23.68 27.81
CA THR A 20 19.98 -23.62 26.81
C THR A 20 19.89 -22.22 26.21
N ASN A 21 19.99 -21.16 27.02
CA ASN A 21 20.01 -19.78 26.53
C ASN A 21 21.20 -19.55 25.58
N VAL A 22 22.40 -19.98 25.99
CA VAL A 22 23.61 -19.86 25.16
C VAL A 22 23.46 -20.63 23.84
N ARG A 23 22.95 -21.88 23.87
CA ARG A 23 22.72 -22.65 22.65
C ARG A 23 21.74 -21.98 21.68
N GLN A 24 20.73 -21.26 22.17
CA GLN A 24 19.82 -20.49 21.31
C GLN A 24 20.54 -19.34 20.61
N ILE A 25 21.41 -18.62 21.32
CA ILE A 25 22.24 -17.55 20.74
C ILE A 25 23.20 -18.13 19.69
N LEU A 26 23.88 -19.23 20.00
CA LEU A 26 24.80 -19.89 19.05
C LEU A 26 24.08 -20.38 17.79
N LYS A 27 22.84 -20.91 17.92
CA LYS A 27 21.99 -21.24 16.76
C LYS A 27 21.69 -20.01 15.91
N ALA A 28 21.31 -18.89 16.53
CA ALA A 28 21.05 -17.64 15.80
C ALA A 28 22.32 -17.11 15.10
N LEU A 29 23.49 -17.23 15.73
CA LEU A 29 24.76 -16.87 15.09
C LEU A 29 25.07 -17.78 13.90
N SER A 30 24.73 -19.08 13.98
CA SER A 30 24.98 -20.02 12.88
C SER A 30 24.13 -19.77 11.63
N THR A 31 23.05 -18.99 11.74
CA THR A 31 22.26 -18.58 10.57
C THR A 31 22.83 -17.33 9.89
N ILE A 32 23.83 -16.68 10.49
CA ILE A 32 24.47 -15.49 9.90
C ILE A 32 25.51 -15.97 8.88
N GLU A 33 25.25 -15.73 7.61
CA GLU A 33 26.26 -15.87 6.57
C GLU A 33 27.28 -14.73 6.70
N SER A 34 28.50 -15.09 7.09
CA SER A 34 29.62 -14.14 7.22
C SER A 34 30.81 -14.63 6.40
N PRO A 35 31.36 -13.81 5.48
CA PRO A 35 32.59 -14.14 4.76
C PRO A 35 33.84 -14.00 5.65
N SER A 36 33.68 -13.56 6.90
CA SER A 36 34.77 -13.27 7.84
C SER A 36 34.65 -14.14 9.10
N PRO A 37 35.79 -14.48 9.74
CA PRO A 37 35.79 -15.38 10.89
C PRO A 37 34.96 -14.83 12.05
N VAL A 38 34.23 -15.71 12.73
CA VAL A 38 33.46 -15.39 13.93
C VAL A 38 34.15 -16.04 15.12
N GLN A 39 34.51 -15.23 16.12
CA GLN A 39 34.97 -15.69 17.42
C GLN A 39 33.86 -15.49 18.43
N VAL A 40 33.59 -16.49 19.26
CA VAL A 40 32.63 -16.40 20.37
C VAL A 40 33.35 -16.63 21.69
N PHE A 41 33.24 -15.67 22.61
CA PHE A 41 33.66 -15.82 24.00
C PHE A 41 32.44 -15.96 24.90
N ILE A 42 32.40 -17.03 25.70
CA ILE A 42 31.34 -17.26 26.68
C ILE A 42 31.91 -17.03 28.08
N ILE A 43 31.40 -16.02 28.79
CA ILE A 43 31.82 -15.71 30.16
C ILE A 43 31.22 -16.77 31.09
N LYS A 44 32.07 -17.55 31.74
CA LYS A 44 31.65 -18.62 32.67
C LYS A 44 30.97 -18.05 33.93
N PRO A 45 29.97 -18.76 34.52
CA PRO A 45 29.47 -18.44 35.86
C PRO A 45 30.56 -18.54 36.95
N ASP A 46 30.50 -17.73 38.00
CA ASP A 46 31.55 -17.70 39.04
C ASP A 46 31.74 -19.07 39.74
N LYS A 47 30.65 -19.81 39.97
CA LYS A 47 30.67 -21.15 40.61
C LYS A 47 30.90 -22.30 39.63
N PHE A 48 31.31 -22.02 38.40
CA PHE A 48 31.46 -23.02 37.35
C PHE A 48 32.52 -24.08 37.72
N TRP A 49 33.63 -23.67 38.33
CA TRP A 49 34.72 -24.57 38.72
C TRP A 49 34.38 -25.42 39.95
N GLU A 50 33.50 -24.94 40.82
CA GLU A 50 33.12 -25.64 42.07
C GLU A 50 32.13 -26.78 41.84
N LYS A 51 31.35 -26.75 40.74
CA LYS A 51 30.23 -27.68 40.56
C LYS A 51 30.35 -28.70 39.43
N GLN A 52 31.25 -28.62 38.45
CA GLN A 52 31.32 -29.64 37.39
C GLN A 52 32.71 -29.99 36.84
N LYS A 53 33.08 -31.28 37.03
CA LYS A 53 33.87 -32.12 36.11
C LYS A 53 33.07 -32.60 34.89
N ALA A 54 31.81 -32.19 34.74
CA ALA A 54 30.98 -32.56 33.61
C ALA A 54 31.24 -31.60 32.44
N SER A 55 31.71 -32.18 31.33
CA SER A 55 31.88 -31.49 30.06
C SER A 55 30.54 -30.89 29.63
N MET A 56 30.44 -29.56 29.63
CA MET A 56 29.29 -28.89 29.02
C MET A 56 29.45 -28.96 27.49
N SER A 57 28.71 -29.87 26.85
CA SER A 57 28.65 -29.91 25.39
C SER A 57 27.71 -28.80 24.87
N LEU A 58 28.30 -27.71 24.39
CA LEU A 58 27.57 -26.65 23.69
C LEU A 58 27.23 -27.04 22.23
N GLY A 59 27.71 -28.18 21.74
CA GLY A 59 27.61 -28.61 20.34
C GLY A 59 28.82 -28.19 19.51
N THR A 60 28.87 -28.67 18.27
CA THR A 60 29.87 -28.29 17.27
C THR A 60 29.32 -27.15 16.42
N TRP A 61 30.11 -26.11 16.20
CA TRP A 61 29.71 -24.90 15.47
C TRP A 61 30.70 -24.62 14.34
N GLY A 62 30.24 -23.95 13.28
CA GLY A 62 31.09 -23.54 12.15
C GLY A 62 32.03 -22.36 12.45
N PHE A 63 32.13 -21.96 13.71
CA PHE A 63 32.91 -20.84 14.20
C PHE A 63 33.55 -21.18 15.55
N GLU A 64 34.56 -20.42 15.95
CA GLU A 64 35.32 -20.70 17.17
C GLU A 64 34.52 -20.28 18.41
N VAL A 65 34.40 -21.19 19.38
CA VAL A 65 33.68 -20.96 20.64
C VAL A 65 34.63 -21.29 21.79
N GLU A 66 34.98 -20.28 22.59
CA GLU A 66 35.84 -20.43 23.75
C GLU A 66 35.12 -19.94 25.02
N MET A 67 35.25 -20.71 26.10
CA MET A 67 34.75 -20.30 27.41
C MET A 67 35.85 -19.65 28.23
N ILE A 68 35.64 -18.40 28.65
CA ILE A 68 36.62 -17.59 29.38
C ILE A 68 36.13 -17.18 30.76
N SER A 69 37.04 -16.80 31.65
CA SER A 69 36.67 -16.12 32.89
C SER A 69 36.32 -14.65 32.62
N PHE A 70 35.60 -14.02 33.55
CA PHE A 70 35.30 -12.59 33.47
C PHE A 70 36.58 -11.73 33.43
N GLU A 71 37.59 -12.08 34.21
CA GLU A 71 38.88 -11.37 34.23
C GLU A 71 39.60 -11.45 32.88
N SER A 72 39.59 -12.61 32.22
CA SER A 72 40.22 -12.79 30.91
C SER A 72 39.62 -11.89 29.83
N LEU A 73 38.31 -11.58 29.90
CA LEU A 73 37.65 -10.73 28.90
C LEU A 73 38.33 -9.36 28.79
N THR A 74 38.64 -8.73 29.92
CA THR A 74 39.29 -7.41 29.96
C THR A 74 40.74 -7.40 29.47
N LYS A 75 41.37 -8.57 29.35
CA LYS A 75 42.71 -8.75 28.75
C LYS A 75 42.64 -8.95 27.23
N LEU A 76 41.49 -9.39 26.72
CA LEU A 76 41.26 -9.72 25.32
C LEU A 76 40.55 -8.58 24.56
N VAL A 77 39.71 -7.81 25.26
CA VAL A 77 38.93 -6.70 24.70
C VAL A 77 39.24 -5.44 25.48
N ASP A 78 39.51 -4.35 24.77
CA ASP A 78 39.71 -3.04 25.37
C ASP A 78 38.49 -2.67 26.25
N PRO A 79 38.67 -2.32 27.54
CA PRO A 79 37.58 -1.94 28.43
C PRO A 79 36.70 -0.80 27.91
N THR A 80 37.20 0.06 27.00
CA THR A 80 36.42 1.12 26.36
C THR A 80 35.37 0.61 25.36
N GLN A 81 35.47 -0.66 24.94
CA GLN A 81 34.53 -1.33 24.04
C GLN A 81 33.56 -2.26 24.78
N LEU A 82 33.71 -2.39 26.10
CA LEU A 82 32.90 -3.25 26.95
C LEU A 82 31.86 -2.43 27.73
N PRO A 83 30.59 -2.87 27.81
CA PRO A 83 29.60 -2.25 28.68
C PRO A 83 30.00 -2.28 30.17
N LYS A 84 29.49 -1.33 30.96
CA LYS A 84 29.73 -1.27 32.42
C LYS A 84 29.33 -2.54 33.16
N SER A 85 28.27 -3.22 32.72
CA SER A 85 27.79 -4.50 33.30
C SER A 85 28.81 -5.64 33.18
N VAL A 86 29.75 -5.54 32.25
CA VAL A 86 30.83 -6.50 32.03
C VAL A 86 32.21 -5.87 32.29
N GLY A 87 32.28 -4.85 33.15
CA GLY A 87 33.54 -4.31 33.67
C GLY A 87 34.25 -3.32 32.74
N GLY A 88 33.57 -2.82 31.71
CA GLY A 88 34.10 -1.79 30.83
C GLY A 88 33.56 -0.39 31.09
N THR A 89 33.79 0.50 30.14
CA THR A 89 33.41 1.92 30.18
C THR A 89 32.56 2.36 29.00
N TYR A 90 32.26 1.44 28.05
CA TYR A 90 31.40 1.74 26.91
C TYR A 90 30.00 2.15 27.40
N PRO A 91 29.52 3.36 27.04
CA PRO A 91 28.24 3.89 27.47
C PRO A 91 27.09 3.25 26.68
N TYR A 92 26.80 1.99 26.98
CA TYR A 92 25.67 1.25 26.43
C TYR A 92 24.51 1.20 27.42
N ASP A 93 23.31 1.49 26.92
CA ASP A 93 22.04 1.31 27.62
C ASP A 93 21.19 0.34 26.81
N HIS A 94 20.88 -0.83 27.40
CA HIS A 94 20.17 -1.89 26.71
C HIS A 94 18.71 -1.52 26.44
N ASP A 95 18.06 -0.91 27.42
CA ASP A 95 16.64 -0.55 27.37
C ASP A 95 16.40 0.53 26.31
N GLU A 96 17.25 1.56 26.26
CA GLU A 96 17.17 2.59 25.23
C GLU A 96 17.42 2.01 23.83
N TRP A 97 18.41 1.12 23.68
CA TRP A 97 18.70 0.49 22.40
C TRP A 97 17.52 -0.37 21.91
N ILE A 98 16.95 -1.22 22.77
CA ILE A 98 15.85 -2.11 22.38
C ILE A 98 14.57 -1.31 22.09
N GLU A 99 14.25 -0.30 22.90
CA GLU A 99 13.09 0.56 22.66
C GLU A 99 13.20 1.30 21.33
N THR A 100 14.36 1.89 21.03
CA THR A 100 14.61 2.57 19.75
C THR A 100 14.45 1.61 18.57
N ARG A 101 14.98 0.38 18.71
CA ARG A 101 14.88 -0.65 17.67
C ARG A 101 13.43 -1.08 17.45
N LEU A 102 12.66 -1.31 18.51
CA LEU A 102 11.26 -1.70 18.43
C LEU A 102 10.39 -0.60 17.82
N GLU A 103 10.62 0.67 18.19
CA GLU A 103 9.94 1.82 17.58
C GLU A 103 10.21 1.89 16.08
N LEU A 104 11.48 1.73 15.67
CA LEU A 104 11.86 1.68 14.26
C LEU A 104 11.18 0.54 13.51
N GLU A 105 11.19 -0.69 14.05
CA GLU A 105 10.55 -1.84 13.40
C GLU A 105 9.05 -1.65 13.24
N LYS A 106 8.38 -1.19 14.30
CA LYS A 106 6.95 -0.93 14.27
C LYS A 106 6.61 0.11 13.19
N TRP A 107 7.42 1.17 13.09
CA TRP A 107 7.24 2.19 12.06
C TRP A 107 7.47 1.64 10.65
N ILE A 108 8.52 0.82 10.44
CA ILE A 108 8.78 0.14 9.15
C ILE A 108 7.59 -0.73 8.74
N TRP A 109 7.05 -1.55 9.67
CA TRP A 109 5.88 -2.37 9.38
C TRP A 109 4.67 -1.54 8.97
N ASN A 110 4.39 -0.46 9.70
CA ASN A 110 3.28 0.44 9.42
C ASN A 110 3.41 1.10 8.03
N ILE A 111 4.58 1.66 7.70
CA ILE A 111 4.77 2.32 6.40
C ILE A 111 4.71 1.32 5.24
N THR A 112 5.24 0.11 5.40
CA THR A 112 5.14 -0.96 4.40
C THR A 112 3.69 -1.36 4.13
N GLU A 113 2.88 -1.61 5.16
CA GLU A 113 1.46 -1.95 5.02
C GLU A 113 0.68 -0.84 4.27
N ILE A 114 0.99 0.42 4.58
CA ILE A 114 0.38 1.58 3.94
C ILE A 114 0.76 1.67 2.45
N MET A 115 2.04 1.45 2.12
CA MET A 115 2.51 1.43 0.74
C MET A 115 1.88 0.27 -0.05
N GLU A 116 1.78 -0.92 0.53
CA GLU A 116 1.11 -2.08 -0.08
C GLU A 116 -0.37 -1.81 -0.34
N LYS A 117 -1.06 -1.13 0.59
CA LYS A 117 -2.45 -0.70 0.40
C LYS A 117 -2.58 0.29 -0.74
N LEU A 118 -1.70 1.28 -0.84
CA LEU A 118 -1.67 2.23 -1.97
C LEU A 118 -1.44 1.51 -3.30
N ASP A 119 -0.53 0.53 -3.31
CA ASP A 119 -0.27 -0.30 -4.48
C ASP A 119 -1.46 -1.17 -4.88
N SER A 120 -2.24 -1.65 -3.91
CA SER A 120 -3.51 -2.33 -4.18
C SER A 120 -4.51 -1.42 -4.87
N VAL A 121 -4.70 -0.19 -4.34
CA VAL A 121 -5.57 0.81 -4.96
C VAL A 121 -5.10 1.16 -6.36
N ARG A 122 -3.77 1.29 -6.56
CA ARG A 122 -3.17 1.51 -7.88
C ARG A 122 -3.57 0.42 -8.88
N ARG A 123 -3.43 -0.85 -8.49
CA ARG A 123 -3.82 -2.00 -9.33
C ARG A 123 -5.31 -1.96 -9.67
N GLU A 124 -6.17 -1.73 -8.68
CA GLU A 124 -7.62 -1.62 -8.90
C GLU A 124 -8.01 -0.52 -9.89
N ILE A 125 -7.30 0.62 -9.87
CA ILE A 125 -7.52 1.71 -10.82
C ILE A 125 -7.09 1.29 -12.24
N CYS A 126 -5.91 0.66 -12.38
CA CYS A 126 -5.36 0.24 -13.67
C CYS A 126 -6.13 -0.92 -14.31
N GLU A 127 -6.57 -1.88 -13.51
CA GLU A 127 -7.28 -3.09 -13.93
C GLU A 127 -8.81 -2.88 -13.95
N GLY A 128 -9.27 -1.67 -13.64
CA GLY A 128 -10.68 -1.35 -13.49
C GLY A 128 -11.51 -1.70 -14.74
N GLU A 129 -12.66 -2.34 -14.50
CA GLU A 129 -13.61 -2.77 -15.53
C GLU A 129 -13.95 -1.65 -16.54
N GLN A 130 -14.18 -2.03 -17.80
CA GLN A 130 -14.69 -1.12 -18.82
C GLN A 130 -16.22 -1.18 -18.82
N PRO A 131 -16.92 -0.09 -18.45
CA PRO A 131 -18.37 -0.11 -18.39
C PRO A 131 -19.03 -0.33 -19.75
N VAL A 132 -20.07 -1.18 -19.78
CA VAL A 132 -20.80 -1.53 -21.02
C VAL A 132 -22.18 -0.87 -21.09
N ASP A 133 -22.74 -0.48 -19.95
CA ASP A 133 -24.05 0.15 -19.81
C ASP A 133 -24.05 1.20 -18.67
N VAL A 134 -25.18 1.89 -18.48
CA VAL A 134 -25.33 2.93 -17.44
C VAL A 134 -25.09 2.38 -16.03
N LYS A 135 -25.53 1.14 -15.76
CA LYS A 135 -25.46 0.52 -14.42
C LYS A 135 -24.01 0.21 -14.03
N THR A 136 -23.27 -0.42 -14.95
CA THR A 136 -21.85 -0.74 -14.76
C THR A 136 -20.99 0.52 -14.69
N ALA A 137 -21.36 1.58 -15.42
CA ALA A 137 -20.66 2.87 -15.36
C ALA A 137 -20.89 3.60 -14.03
N ASP A 138 -22.13 3.62 -13.52
CA ASP A 138 -22.44 4.16 -12.19
C ASP A 138 -21.72 3.38 -11.08
N LEU A 139 -21.68 2.04 -11.18
CA LEU A 139 -20.94 1.21 -10.24
C LEU A 139 -19.44 1.52 -10.26
N ALA A 140 -18.83 1.67 -11.44
CA ALA A 140 -17.43 2.02 -11.57
C ALA A 140 -17.11 3.41 -10.96
N LEU A 141 -18.00 4.40 -11.15
CA LEU A 141 -17.87 5.71 -10.51
C LEU A 141 -17.95 5.62 -8.98
N LYS A 142 -18.86 4.80 -8.44
CA LYS A 142 -18.96 4.56 -6.99
C LYS A 142 -17.70 3.90 -6.44
N LYS A 143 -17.18 2.86 -7.10
CA LYS A 143 -15.89 2.21 -6.76
C LYS A 143 -14.76 3.24 -6.76
N SER A 144 -14.68 4.09 -7.79
CA SER A 144 -13.68 5.16 -7.88
C SER A 144 -13.73 6.13 -6.68
N GLN A 145 -14.91 6.46 -6.15
CA GLN A 145 -15.00 7.30 -4.93
C GLN A 145 -14.46 6.60 -3.68
N VAL A 146 -14.55 5.27 -3.60
CA VAL A 146 -13.93 4.50 -2.52
C VAL A 146 -12.40 4.57 -2.64
N SER A 147 -11.85 4.37 -3.84
CA SER A 147 -10.42 4.51 -4.10
C SER A 147 -9.91 5.91 -3.72
N LYS A 148 -10.65 6.98 -4.07
CA LYS A 148 -10.33 8.35 -3.67
C LYS A 148 -10.18 8.50 -2.16
N LYS A 149 -11.16 8.00 -1.40
CA LYS A 149 -11.14 8.06 0.08
C LYS A 149 -9.96 7.27 0.64
N SER A 150 -9.68 6.08 0.10
CA SER A 150 -8.54 5.26 0.51
C SER A 150 -7.20 5.97 0.31
N ILE A 151 -7.03 6.69 -0.80
CA ILE A 151 -5.81 7.48 -1.07
C ILE A 151 -5.73 8.69 -0.12
N PHE A 152 -6.83 9.45 0.00
CA PHE A 152 -6.84 10.69 0.78
C PHE A 152 -6.56 10.45 2.27
N ASN A 153 -7.11 9.37 2.83
CA ASN A 153 -7.01 9.03 4.24
C ASN A 153 -5.61 8.54 4.68
N ILE A 154 -4.64 8.40 3.78
CA ILE A 154 -3.27 8.02 4.14
C ILE A 154 -2.60 9.16 4.93
N PRO A 155 -2.23 8.95 6.22
CA PRO A 155 -1.77 9.99 7.12
C PRO A 155 -0.25 10.25 7.00
N VAL A 156 0.19 10.69 5.82
CA VAL A 156 1.63 10.88 5.51
C VAL A 156 2.36 11.72 6.54
N GLU A 157 1.78 12.85 6.97
CA GLU A 157 2.41 13.73 7.96
C GLU A 157 2.53 13.09 9.36
N GLY A 158 1.57 12.25 9.74
CA GLY A 158 1.64 11.51 11.01
C GLY A 158 2.78 10.50 11.01
N ILE A 159 2.94 9.76 9.91
CA ILE A 159 4.01 8.77 9.71
C ILE A 159 5.37 9.47 9.61
N GLY A 160 5.43 10.64 8.96
CA GLY A 160 6.62 11.49 8.91
C GLY A 160 7.03 11.99 10.30
N GLY A 161 6.08 12.49 11.10
CA GLY A 161 6.37 12.91 12.46
C GLY A 161 6.82 11.77 13.38
N GLU A 162 6.37 10.53 13.15
CA GLU A 162 6.92 9.33 13.81
C GLU A 162 8.37 9.06 13.39
N ALA A 163 8.66 9.12 12.09
CA ALA A 163 10.02 8.98 11.57
C ALA A 163 10.98 10.01 12.16
N ASP A 164 10.59 11.28 12.21
CA ASP A 164 11.42 12.36 12.76
C ASP A 164 11.76 12.12 14.24
N ARG A 165 10.81 11.63 15.03
CA ARG A 165 11.06 11.25 16.44
C ARG A 165 12.06 10.10 16.55
N ILE A 166 11.92 9.08 15.70
CA ILE A 166 12.84 7.93 15.68
C ILE A 166 14.24 8.38 15.26
N ILE A 167 14.36 9.20 14.21
CA ILE A 167 15.63 9.76 13.73
C ILE A 167 16.30 10.58 14.83
N ALA A 168 15.54 11.46 15.51
CA ALA A 168 16.06 12.26 16.62
C ALA A 168 16.63 11.36 17.74
N ARG A 169 15.92 10.29 18.09
CA ARG A 169 16.37 9.33 19.11
C ARG A 169 17.62 8.55 18.70
N ILE A 170 17.71 8.15 17.43
CA ILE A 170 18.89 7.46 16.87
C ILE A 170 20.12 8.39 16.89
N SER A 171 19.95 9.64 16.47
CA SER A 171 21.05 10.61 16.35
C SER A 171 21.42 11.28 17.68
N GLN A 172 20.53 11.28 18.67
CA GLN A 172 20.73 11.89 19.98
C GLN A 172 20.20 10.97 21.10
N PRO A 173 20.89 9.86 21.40
CA PRO A 173 20.50 9.00 22.51
C PRO A 173 20.65 9.72 23.85
N THR A 174 19.77 9.39 24.79
CA THR A 174 19.66 10.03 26.11
C THR A 174 20.58 9.41 27.16
N ARG A 175 20.86 8.11 27.07
CA ARG A 175 21.65 7.35 28.07
C ARG A 175 22.86 6.67 27.46
N GLY A 176 22.80 6.30 26.19
CA GLY A 176 23.87 5.63 25.45
C GLY A 176 24.68 6.55 24.52
N VAL A 177 25.36 5.92 23.57
CA VAL A 177 26.02 6.58 22.42
C VAL A 177 25.34 6.24 21.12
N ILE A 178 25.60 7.06 20.09
CA ILE A 178 25.08 6.85 18.74
C ILE A 178 25.51 5.47 18.25
N ASN A 179 24.54 4.61 17.98
CA ASN A 179 24.78 3.29 17.41
C ASN A 179 25.05 3.46 15.90
N PRO A 180 26.23 3.08 15.37
CA PRO A 180 26.55 3.27 13.96
C PRO A 180 25.61 2.54 12.99
N ASP A 181 25.12 1.36 13.37
CA ASP A 181 24.21 0.57 12.53
C ASP A 181 22.82 1.24 12.46
N LEU A 182 22.31 1.75 13.58
CA LEU A 182 21.07 2.54 13.59
C LEU A 182 21.27 3.88 12.86
N GLN A 183 22.40 4.55 13.03
CA GLN A 183 22.66 5.80 12.32
C GLN A 183 22.70 5.59 10.80
N ALA A 184 23.20 4.44 10.34
CA ALA A 184 23.21 4.08 8.93
C ALA A 184 21.79 3.86 8.37
N THR A 185 20.76 3.62 9.19
CA THR A 185 19.37 3.47 8.71
C THR A 185 18.66 4.81 8.46
N VAL A 186 19.15 5.92 9.04
CA VAL A 186 18.50 7.25 8.96
C VAL A 186 18.20 7.70 7.51
N PRO A 187 19.11 7.56 6.53
CA PRO A 187 18.80 7.91 5.14
C PRO A 187 17.67 7.06 4.55
N TYR A 188 17.57 5.78 4.95
CA TYR A 188 16.52 4.88 4.47
C TYR A 188 15.16 5.23 5.04
N ILE A 189 15.09 5.63 6.32
CA ILE A 189 13.87 6.12 6.97
C ILE A 189 13.33 7.34 6.18
N SER A 190 14.22 8.29 5.88
CA SER A 190 13.86 9.49 5.12
C SER A 190 13.37 9.14 3.70
N ASN A 191 14.12 8.28 2.99
CA ASN A 191 13.76 7.83 1.65
C ASN A 191 12.42 7.07 1.59
N LEU A 192 12.07 6.32 2.63
CA LEU A 192 10.78 5.62 2.71
C LEU A 192 9.61 6.61 2.82
N ILE A 193 9.75 7.69 3.61
CA ILE A 193 8.75 8.75 3.68
C ILE A 193 8.57 9.44 2.33
N ASP A 194 9.68 9.75 1.64
CA ASP A 194 9.62 10.39 0.34
C ASP A 194 9.02 9.45 -0.72
N SER A 195 9.35 8.16 -0.66
CA SER A 195 8.75 7.14 -1.52
C SER A 195 7.24 7.01 -1.28
N LEU A 196 6.78 7.06 -0.02
CA LEU A 196 5.35 7.08 0.30
C LEU A 196 4.66 8.32 -0.27
N ARG A 197 5.26 9.50 -0.14
CA ARG A 197 4.74 10.76 -0.70
C ARG A 197 4.58 10.68 -2.21
N LEU A 198 5.63 10.23 -2.90
CA LEU A 198 5.64 10.06 -4.35
C LEU A 198 4.58 9.05 -4.80
N LEU A 199 4.55 7.87 -4.17
CA LEU A 199 3.56 6.83 -4.49
C LEU A 199 2.14 7.35 -4.29
N LYS A 200 1.84 8.02 -3.17
CA LYS A 200 0.51 8.61 -2.93
C LYS A 200 0.14 9.62 -4.03
N GLY A 201 1.07 10.47 -4.44
CA GLY A 201 0.89 11.44 -5.52
C GLY A 201 0.61 10.77 -6.87
N ASP A 202 1.40 9.75 -7.22
CA ASP A 202 1.25 9.00 -8.47
C ASP A 202 -0.09 8.26 -8.54
N VAL A 203 -0.48 7.59 -7.46
CA VAL A 203 -1.78 6.89 -7.38
C VAL A 203 -2.93 7.88 -7.45
N TYR A 204 -2.82 9.05 -6.81
CA TYR A 204 -3.82 10.11 -6.94
C TYR A 204 -3.95 10.62 -8.38
N LYS A 205 -2.84 10.84 -9.07
CA LYS A 205 -2.84 11.29 -10.47
C LYS A 205 -3.48 10.26 -11.39
N LEU A 206 -3.17 8.96 -11.20
CA LEU A 206 -3.82 7.87 -11.94
C LEU A 206 -5.33 7.83 -11.68
N TRP A 207 -5.73 7.96 -10.42
CA TRP A 207 -7.13 8.04 -10.03
C TRP A 207 -7.85 9.22 -10.70
N ASP A 208 -7.26 10.42 -10.68
CA ASP A 208 -7.87 11.64 -11.23
C ASP A 208 -8.12 11.50 -12.74
N ASN A 209 -7.13 11.00 -13.48
CA ASN A 209 -7.26 10.69 -14.90
C ASN A 209 -8.38 9.67 -15.15
N ARG A 210 -8.37 8.54 -14.41
CA ARG A 210 -9.38 7.50 -14.57
C ARG A 210 -10.78 7.99 -14.21
N GLN A 211 -10.90 8.86 -13.21
CA GLN A 211 -12.17 9.46 -12.80
C GLN A 211 -12.77 10.32 -13.93
N VAL A 212 -11.96 11.15 -14.59
CA VAL A 212 -12.39 11.94 -15.74
C VAL A 212 -12.90 11.03 -16.87
N ASP A 213 -12.19 9.94 -17.16
CA ASP A 213 -12.58 9.00 -18.20
C ASP A 213 -13.87 8.25 -17.85
N LEU A 214 -14.03 7.80 -16.61
CA LEU A 214 -15.26 7.14 -16.16
C LEU A 214 -16.48 8.06 -16.26
N VAL A 215 -16.32 9.36 -15.95
CA VAL A 215 -17.41 10.34 -16.12
C VAL A 215 -17.80 10.46 -17.60
N LYS A 216 -16.82 10.51 -18.52
CA LYS A 216 -17.09 10.55 -19.96
C LYS A 216 -17.83 9.30 -20.42
N VAL A 217 -17.35 8.12 -20.01
CA VAL A 217 -17.99 6.83 -20.35
C VAL A 217 -19.43 6.80 -19.83
N TYR A 218 -19.67 7.23 -18.59
CA TYR A 218 -21.01 7.29 -18.02
C TYR A 218 -21.95 8.17 -18.84
N GLN A 219 -21.51 9.36 -19.24
CA GLN A 219 -22.31 10.27 -20.07
C GLN A 219 -22.60 9.68 -21.46
N GLN A 220 -21.64 8.98 -22.06
CA GLN A 220 -21.85 8.25 -23.30
C GLN A 220 -22.88 7.13 -23.13
N LYS A 221 -22.78 6.33 -22.06
CA LYS A 221 -23.73 5.24 -21.78
C LYS A 221 -25.15 5.73 -21.50
N LEU A 222 -25.30 6.88 -20.85
CA LEU A 222 -26.59 7.56 -20.70
C LEU A 222 -27.19 7.91 -22.07
N PHE A 223 -26.40 8.56 -22.92
CA PHE A 223 -26.86 8.91 -24.27
C PHE A 223 -27.24 7.67 -25.10
N GLU A 224 -26.42 6.62 -25.09
CA GLU A 224 -26.70 5.36 -25.80
C GLU A 224 -28.03 4.75 -25.32
N HIS A 225 -28.26 4.73 -24.01
CA HIS A 225 -29.51 4.24 -23.42
C HIS A 225 -30.72 5.09 -23.82
N ASP A 226 -30.62 6.42 -23.72
CA ASP A 226 -31.71 7.34 -24.03
C ASP A 226 -32.04 7.30 -25.54
N ALA A 227 -31.04 7.16 -26.40
CA ALA A 227 -31.22 6.98 -27.84
C ALA A 227 -31.92 5.66 -28.18
N GLU A 228 -31.53 4.55 -27.56
CA GLU A 228 -32.20 3.26 -27.77
C GLU A 228 -33.66 3.33 -27.31
N GLN A 229 -33.91 3.89 -26.12
CA GLN A 229 -35.27 4.08 -25.60
C GLN A 229 -36.14 4.96 -26.51
N MET A 230 -35.57 6.04 -27.06
CA MET A 230 -36.24 6.89 -28.04
C MET A 230 -36.60 6.10 -29.31
N ILE A 231 -35.67 5.31 -29.85
CA ILE A 231 -35.91 4.48 -31.05
C ILE A 231 -37.00 3.45 -30.79
N GLU A 232 -36.95 2.74 -29.65
CA GLU A 232 -37.98 1.79 -29.24
C GLU A 232 -39.36 2.45 -29.11
N THR A 233 -39.41 3.64 -28.52
CA THR A 233 -40.64 4.42 -28.34
C THR A 233 -41.25 4.84 -29.68
N LEU A 234 -40.43 5.25 -30.66
CA LEU A 234 -40.89 5.69 -31.98
C LEU A 234 -41.28 4.54 -32.92
N ARG A 235 -40.74 3.34 -32.70
CA ARG A 235 -40.96 2.16 -33.56
C ARG A 235 -42.43 1.79 -33.80
N PRO A 236 -43.33 1.73 -32.81
CA PRO A 236 -44.74 1.42 -33.06
C PRO A 236 -45.44 2.48 -33.90
N TYR A 237 -45.13 3.76 -33.71
CA TYR A 237 -45.71 4.87 -34.49
C TYR A 237 -45.26 4.84 -35.95
N LYS A 238 -43.99 4.51 -36.20
CA LYS A 238 -43.51 4.26 -37.56
C LYS A 238 -44.28 3.11 -38.22
N LYS A 239 -44.41 1.96 -37.54
CA LYS A 239 -45.13 0.79 -38.08
C LYS A 239 -46.62 1.06 -38.31
N LEU A 240 -47.25 1.84 -37.43
CA LEU A 240 -48.65 2.25 -37.58
C LEU A 240 -48.80 3.09 -38.85
N PHE A 241 -47.98 4.14 -38.99
CA PHE A 241 -47.98 5.01 -40.15
C PHE A 241 -47.75 4.23 -41.45
N GLU A 242 -46.75 3.34 -41.51
CA GLU A 242 -46.48 2.51 -42.70
C GLU A 242 -47.66 1.61 -43.11
N ARG A 243 -48.52 1.21 -42.17
CA ARG A 243 -49.69 0.35 -42.44
C ARG A 243 -50.93 1.13 -42.86
N THR A 244 -51.13 2.32 -42.31
CA THR A 244 -52.35 3.12 -42.51
C THR A 244 -52.17 4.21 -43.55
N MET A 245 -50.93 4.50 -43.96
CA MET A 245 -50.65 5.54 -44.94
C MET A 245 -51.33 5.20 -46.29
N GLY A 246 -52.20 6.10 -46.74
CA GLY A 246 -52.95 5.95 -47.98
C GLY A 246 -54.27 5.17 -47.84
N ASP A 247 -54.62 4.70 -46.64
CA ASP A 247 -55.96 4.17 -46.37
C ASP A 247 -56.97 5.32 -46.30
N VAL A 248 -58.00 5.25 -47.14
CA VAL A 248 -59.09 6.24 -47.22
C VAL A 248 -60.44 5.64 -46.80
N GLY A 249 -60.47 4.37 -46.37
CA GLY A 249 -61.71 3.70 -46.00
C GLY A 249 -62.62 3.34 -47.18
N GLY A 250 -63.70 2.61 -46.89
CA GLY A 250 -64.69 2.20 -47.89
C GLY A 250 -65.94 3.07 -47.93
N CYS A 251 -66.16 3.90 -46.90
CA CYS A 251 -67.36 4.74 -46.76
C CYS A 251 -67.08 6.01 -45.94
N ALA A 252 -68.03 6.96 -45.94
CA ALA A 252 -67.88 8.24 -45.25
C ALA A 252 -67.58 8.10 -43.74
N SER A 253 -68.20 7.13 -43.05
CA SER A 253 -67.91 6.90 -41.63
C SER A 253 -66.50 6.36 -41.38
N ASP A 254 -65.92 5.61 -42.33
CA ASP A 254 -64.53 5.17 -42.23
C ASP A 254 -63.57 6.36 -42.37
N VAL A 255 -63.87 7.27 -43.30
CA VAL A 255 -63.09 8.50 -43.51
C VAL A 255 -63.05 9.34 -42.23
N ASP A 256 -64.20 9.60 -41.61
CA ASP A 256 -64.28 10.40 -40.38
C ASP A 256 -63.50 9.74 -39.23
N ARG A 257 -63.60 8.40 -39.10
CA ARG A 257 -62.85 7.64 -38.10
C ARG A 257 -61.34 7.70 -38.33
N LEU A 258 -60.89 7.44 -39.56
CA LEU A 258 -59.47 7.48 -39.95
C LEU A 258 -58.87 8.88 -39.76
N ALA A 259 -59.65 9.94 -40.04
CA ALA A 259 -59.23 11.32 -39.82
C ALA A 259 -58.99 11.60 -38.32
N GLY A 260 -59.92 11.19 -37.45
CA GLY A 260 -59.75 11.33 -35.99
C GLY A 260 -58.57 10.51 -35.45
N GLU A 261 -58.35 9.29 -35.95
CA GLU A 261 -57.18 8.47 -35.59
C GLU A 261 -55.87 9.13 -36.03
N PHE A 262 -55.84 9.76 -37.21
CA PHE A 262 -54.67 10.49 -37.70
C PHE A 262 -54.37 11.75 -36.88
N GLU A 263 -55.40 12.50 -36.48
CA GLU A 263 -55.24 13.67 -35.60
C GLU A 263 -54.63 13.27 -34.25
N GLN A 264 -55.11 12.17 -33.64
CA GLN A 264 -54.56 11.66 -32.39
C GLN A 264 -53.11 11.14 -32.56
N TYR A 265 -52.81 10.49 -33.67
CA TYR A 265 -51.45 10.10 -34.04
C TYR A 265 -50.52 11.32 -34.10
N GLN A 266 -50.95 12.38 -34.80
CA GLN A 266 -50.16 13.61 -34.96
C GLN A 266 -49.85 14.27 -33.62
N ILE A 267 -50.86 14.44 -32.75
CA ILE A 267 -50.68 15.00 -31.40
C ILE A 267 -49.63 14.19 -30.63
N THR A 268 -49.73 12.86 -30.68
CA THR A 268 -48.84 11.97 -29.94
C THR A 268 -47.40 12.05 -30.46
N VAL A 269 -47.19 11.99 -31.78
CA VAL A 269 -45.86 12.08 -32.36
C VAL A 269 -45.22 13.45 -32.13
N GLN A 270 -45.99 14.54 -32.23
CA GLN A 270 -45.50 15.89 -31.91
C GLN A 270 -45.05 16.00 -30.44
N SER A 271 -45.76 15.36 -29.51
CA SER A 271 -45.35 15.35 -28.10
C SER A 271 -43.99 14.67 -27.87
N LEU A 272 -43.58 13.74 -28.74
CA LEU A 272 -42.29 13.06 -28.67
C LEU A 272 -41.12 13.90 -29.19
N GLU A 273 -41.38 14.98 -29.95
CA GLU A 273 -40.36 15.84 -30.57
C GLU A 273 -39.40 16.45 -29.54
N VAL A 274 -39.92 16.79 -28.34
CA VAL A 274 -39.11 17.33 -27.25
C VAL A 274 -38.04 16.34 -26.80
N SER A 275 -38.42 15.08 -26.59
CA SER A 275 -37.51 14.00 -26.18
C SER A 275 -36.46 13.73 -27.26
N VAL A 276 -36.89 13.69 -28.54
CA VAL A 276 -35.98 13.53 -29.68
C VAL A 276 -34.94 14.65 -29.75
N THR A 277 -35.39 15.88 -29.57
CA THR A 277 -34.51 17.05 -29.58
C THR A 277 -33.50 17.02 -28.44
N GLN A 278 -33.92 16.61 -27.24
CA GLN A 278 -33.04 16.49 -26.08
C GLN A 278 -31.93 15.46 -26.31
N VAL A 279 -32.28 14.24 -26.77
CA VAL A 279 -31.29 13.19 -27.07
C VAL A 279 -30.32 13.66 -28.16
N PHE A 280 -30.83 14.32 -29.21
CA PHE A 280 -30.00 14.87 -30.27
C PHE A 280 -29.02 15.95 -29.78
N GLN A 281 -29.47 16.86 -28.91
CA GLN A 281 -28.62 17.88 -28.31
C GLN A 281 -27.53 17.28 -27.43
N GLN A 282 -27.86 16.27 -26.62
CA GLN A 282 -26.88 15.55 -25.79
C GLN A 282 -25.80 14.87 -26.66
N GLY A 283 -26.20 14.21 -27.75
CA GLY A 283 -25.26 13.62 -28.71
C GLY A 283 -24.32 14.66 -29.33
N ASN A 284 -24.85 15.82 -29.73
CA ASN A 284 -24.03 16.93 -30.24
C ASN A 284 -23.05 17.48 -29.21
N HIS A 285 -23.49 17.61 -27.96
CA HIS A 285 -22.63 18.06 -26.86
C HIS A 285 -21.47 17.09 -26.63
N LEU A 286 -21.76 15.79 -26.53
CA LEU A 286 -20.73 14.74 -26.38
C LEU A 286 -19.73 14.75 -27.53
N ARG A 287 -20.21 14.90 -28.77
CA ARG A 287 -19.34 15.03 -29.95
C ARG A 287 -18.39 16.24 -29.86
N SER A 288 -18.90 17.39 -29.39
CA SER A 288 -18.10 18.60 -29.26
C SER A 288 -16.99 18.48 -28.20
N ILE A 289 -17.25 17.74 -27.12
CA ILE A 289 -16.26 17.47 -26.06
C ILE A 289 -15.22 16.46 -26.55
N GLY A 290 -15.65 15.38 -27.21
CA GLY A 290 -14.77 14.37 -27.78
C GLY A 290 -13.77 14.95 -28.79
N ALA A 291 -14.23 15.83 -29.69
CA ALA A 291 -13.39 16.48 -30.69
C ALA A 291 -12.33 17.44 -30.09
N ARG A 292 -12.62 18.05 -28.93
CA ARG A 292 -11.67 18.95 -28.23
C ARG A 292 -10.58 18.21 -27.45
N THR A 293 -10.74 16.92 -27.20
CA THR A 293 -9.78 16.12 -26.42
C THR A 293 -8.76 15.40 -27.32
N GLN A 294 -8.89 15.51 -28.64
CA GLN A 294 -8.01 14.90 -29.65
C GLN A 294 -7.07 15.91 -30.36
N ILE A 295 -7.06 17.18 -29.92
CA ILE A 295 -6.20 18.27 -30.41
C ILE A 295 -5.29 18.69 -29.26
#